data_AF-A0A496WFQ4-F1
#
_entry.id   AF-A0A496WFQ4-F1
#
_cell.length_a   1.000
_cell.length_b   1.000
_cell.length_c   1.000
_cell.angle_alpha   90.00
_cell.angle_beta   90.00
_cell.angle_gamma   90.00
#
_symmetry.space_group_name_H-M   'P 1'
#
loop_
_entity.id
_entity.type
_entity.pdbx_description
1 polymer ?
#
loop_
_entity_poly.entity_id
_entity_poly.type
_entity_poly.pdbx_seq_one_letter_code
_entity_poly.pdbx_strand_id
1 'polypeptide(L)'
;MKQITIFAMVLSLTILSGCMSASQHRDAVQDDTGQKLTVGVVQKEIKVGMSGAGVLGVLGSPNIVSTDDQRREVWVYDKIATDYVYS
;
A
#
# COMPACT_ATOMS: atom_id res chain seq x y z
N MET A 1 17.22 41.77 26.26
CA MET A 1 18.05 41.35 25.10
C MET A 1 18.35 39.85 25.12
N LYS A 2 19.03 39.30 26.13
CA LYS A 2 19.35 37.86 26.24
C LYS A 2 18.16 36.89 26.11
N GLN A 3 16.99 37.23 26.68
CA GLN A 3 15.77 36.42 26.55
C GLN A 3 15.20 36.40 25.12
N ILE A 4 15.30 37.52 24.39
CA ILE A 4 14.85 37.65 22.99
C ILE A 4 15.79 36.84 22.08
N THR A 5 17.10 36.84 22.37
CA THR A 5 18.09 36.06 21.62
C THR A 5 17.88 34.55 21.79
N ILE A 6 17.54 34.11 23.01
CA ILE A 6 17.22 32.70 23.29
C ILE A 6 15.93 32.29 22.55
N PHE A 7 14.90 33.13 22.59
CA PHE A 7 13.64 32.85 21.91
C PHE A 7 13.79 32.78 20.38
N ALA A 8 14.59 33.70 19.80
CA ALA A 8 14.91 33.68 18.38
C ALA A 8 15.72 32.43 17.97
N MET A 9 16.64 31.96 18.82
CA MET A 9 17.43 30.76 18.56
C MET A 9 16.56 29.50 18.60
N VAL A 10 15.64 29.39 19.56
CA VAL A 10 14.70 28.26 19.65
C VAL A 10 13.74 28.25 18.46
N LEU A 11 13.21 29.41 18.08
CA LEU A 11 12.34 29.55 16.90
C LEU A 11 13.06 29.21 15.59
N SER A 12 14.36 29.50 15.49
CA SER A 12 15.15 29.13 14.32
C SER A 12 15.35 27.61 14.22
N LEU A 13 15.56 26.91 15.34
CA LEU A 13 15.74 25.46 15.35
C LEU A 13 14.46 24.70 14.97
N THR A 14 13.27 25.20 15.33
CA THR A 14 11.99 24.53 15.02
C THR A 14 11.62 24.62 13.53
N ILE A 15 12.12 25.63 12.81
CA ILE A 15 11.86 25.80 11.38
C ILE A 15 12.64 24.77 10.54
N LEU A 16 13.80 24.29 11.01
CA LEU A 16 14.61 23.29 10.29
C LEU A 16 14.12 21.84 10.47
N SER A 17 13.25 21.54 11.43
CA SER A 17 12.74 20.18 11.68
C SER A 17 11.63 19.71 10.71
N GLY A 18 11.23 20.53 9.74
CA GLY A 18 10.19 20.19 8.76
C GLY A 18 10.68 19.50 7.49
N CYS A 19 11.98 19.35 7.30
CA CYS A 19 12.53 18.68 6.12
C CYS A 19 12.43 17.15 6.28
N MET A 20 11.49 16.53 5.60
CA MET A 20 11.38 15.07 5.48
C MET A 20 12.04 14.62 4.19
N SER A 21 12.85 13.56 4.23
CA SER A 21 13.43 12.97 3.02
C SER A 21 12.38 12.16 2.24
N ALA A 22 12.63 11.96 0.93
CA ALA A 22 11.83 11.06 0.09
C ALA A 22 11.70 9.64 0.70
N SER A 23 12.76 9.15 1.34
CA SER A 23 12.76 7.84 2.00
C SER A 23 11.84 7.80 3.22
N GLN A 24 11.85 8.84 4.05
CA GLN A 24 10.95 8.95 5.20
C GLN A 24 9.49 9.09 4.76
N HIS A 25 9.23 9.81 3.66
CA HIS A 25 7.88 9.89 3.11
C HIS A 25 7.41 8.53 2.59
N ARG A 26 8.29 7.81 1.89
CA ARG A 26 8.02 6.46 1.38
C ARG A 26 7.61 5.51 2.50
N ASP A 27 8.37 5.46 3.58
CA ASP A 27 8.08 4.57 4.71
C ASP A 27 6.75 4.92 5.41
N ALA A 28 6.34 6.19 5.37
CA ALA A 28 5.07 6.63 5.95
C ALA A 28 3.84 6.35 5.07
N VAL A 29 4.00 6.22 3.74
CA VAL A 29 2.90 5.97 2.78
C VAL A 29 2.89 4.56 2.23
N GLN A 30 3.96 3.79 2.42
CA GLN A 30 4.06 2.44 1.93
C GLN A 30 3.13 1.53 2.74
N ASP A 31 2.14 0.98 2.05
CA ASP A 31 1.27 -0.05 2.60
C ASP A 31 1.94 -1.43 2.44
N ASP A 32 2.64 -1.86 3.49
CA ASP A 32 3.21 -3.20 3.61
C ASP A 32 2.24 -4.21 4.23
N THR A 33 1.01 -3.78 4.55
CA THR A 33 0.02 -4.65 5.23
C THR A 33 -0.78 -5.51 4.25
N GLY A 34 -0.80 -5.15 2.97
CA GLY A 34 -1.41 -5.92 1.90
C GLY A 34 -0.45 -6.93 1.29
N GLN A 35 -0.84 -8.20 1.26
CA GLN A 35 -0.14 -9.23 0.48
C GLN A 35 -0.10 -8.75 -0.98
N LYS A 36 1.09 -8.33 -1.47
CA LYS A 36 1.25 -7.83 -2.84
C LYS A 36 0.79 -8.92 -3.81
N LEU A 37 -0.41 -8.75 -4.36
CA LEU A 37 -0.90 -9.60 -5.43
C LEU A 37 0.07 -9.48 -6.61
N THR A 38 0.74 -10.58 -6.93
CA THR A 38 1.64 -10.66 -8.08
C THR A 38 1.23 -11.83 -8.97
N VAL A 39 1.52 -11.69 -10.26
CA VAL A 39 1.30 -12.77 -11.23
C VAL A 39 2.05 -14.04 -10.83
N GLY A 40 3.26 -13.91 -10.27
CA GLY A 40 4.05 -15.06 -9.79
C GLY A 40 3.38 -15.83 -8.65
N VAL A 41 2.75 -15.13 -7.69
CA VAL A 41 1.97 -15.76 -6.61
C VAL A 41 0.76 -16.49 -7.19
N VAL A 42 0.01 -15.87 -8.10
CA VAL A 42 -1.15 -16.50 -8.74
C VAL A 42 -0.74 -17.77 -9.50
N GLN A 43 0.30 -17.71 -10.32
CA GLN A 43 0.77 -18.86 -11.09
C GLN A 43 1.29 -20.00 -10.20
N LYS A 44 1.95 -19.67 -9.09
CA LYS A 44 2.50 -20.64 -8.14
C LYS A 44 1.39 -21.32 -7.33
N GLU A 45 0.52 -20.52 -6.71
CA GLU A 45 -0.38 -20.97 -5.64
C GLU A 45 -1.79 -21.31 -6.15
N ILE A 46 -2.28 -20.70 -7.25
CA ILE A 46 -3.65 -20.93 -7.74
C ILE A 46 -3.67 -21.98 -8.85
N LYS A 47 -4.59 -22.95 -8.72
CA LYS A 47 -4.78 -24.05 -9.66
C LYS A 47 -6.27 -24.25 -9.98
N VAL A 48 -6.54 -24.76 -11.18
CA VAL A 48 -7.90 -25.13 -11.60
C VAL A 48 -8.46 -26.21 -10.65
N GLY A 49 -9.69 -26.02 -10.19
CA GLY A 49 -10.36 -26.93 -9.26
C GLY A 49 -10.25 -26.56 -7.77
N MET A 50 -9.51 -25.49 -7.44
CA MET A 50 -9.52 -24.95 -6.07
C MET A 50 -10.92 -24.44 -5.67
N SER A 51 -11.24 -24.57 -4.39
CA SER A 51 -12.44 -23.95 -3.82
C SER A 51 -12.27 -22.45 -3.69
N GLY A 52 -13.38 -21.70 -3.74
CA GLY A 52 -13.36 -20.26 -3.51
C GLY A 52 -12.73 -19.88 -2.17
N ALA A 53 -13.00 -20.65 -1.12
CA ALA A 53 -12.35 -20.46 0.18
C ALA A 53 -10.83 -20.63 0.13
N GLY A 54 -10.32 -21.61 -0.64
CA GLY A 54 -8.89 -21.79 -0.85
C GLY A 54 -8.27 -20.62 -1.61
N VAL A 55 -8.97 -20.08 -2.61
CA VAL A 55 -8.53 -18.90 -3.35
C VAL A 55 -8.50 -17.65 -2.45
N LEU A 56 -9.55 -17.42 -1.64
CA LEU A 56 -9.60 -16.32 -0.68
C LEU A 56 -8.49 -16.42 0.38
N GLY A 57 -8.13 -17.62 0.81
CA GLY A 57 -7.03 -17.83 1.76
C GLY A 57 -5.65 -17.45 1.19
N VAL A 58 -5.49 -17.49 -0.14
CA VAL A 58 -4.22 -17.19 -0.82
C VAL A 58 -4.17 -15.75 -1.33
N LEU A 59 -5.25 -15.26 -1.94
CA LEU A 59 -5.29 -13.96 -2.62
C LEU A 59 -6.07 -12.89 -1.83
N GLY A 60 -6.80 -13.27 -0.79
CA GLY A 60 -7.72 -12.38 -0.10
C GLY A 60 -9.00 -12.09 -0.89
N SER A 61 -9.73 -11.07 -0.43
CA SER A 61 -10.99 -10.65 -1.04
C SER A 61 -10.77 -10.05 -2.43
N PRO A 62 -11.61 -10.38 -3.43
CA PRO A 62 -11.50 -9.80 -4.76
C PRO A 62 -11.94 -8.33 -4.77
N ASN A 63 -11.51 -7.60 -5.80
CA ASN A 63 -11.87 -6.20 -5.97
C ASN A 63 -13.30 -6.08 -6.54
N ILE A 64 -13.66 -7.03 -7.42
CA ILE A 64 -14.98 -7.08 -8.07
C ILE A 64 -15.47 -8.52 -8.07
N VAL A 65 -16.74 -8.70 -7.69
CA VAL A 65 -17.49 -9.93 -7.86
C VAL A 65 -18.54 -9.70 -8.94
N SER A 66 -18.54 -10.55 -9.95
CA SER A 66 -19.45 -10.48 -11.09
C SER A 66 -19.97 -11.87 -11.45
N THR A 67 -20.78 -11.95 -12.50
CA THR A 67 -21.36 -13.21 -12.94
C THR A 67 -21.26 -13.31 -14.46
N ASP A 68 -20.91 -14.48 -14.98
CA ASP A 68 -20.85 -14.74 -16.42
C ASP A 68 -22.22 -15.09 -17.04
N ASP A 69 -22.22 -15.35 -18.34
CA ASP A 69 -23.39 -15.74 -19.15
C ASP A 69 -24.06 -17.03 -18.66
N GLN A 70 -23.31 -17.89 -17.99
CA GLN A 70 -23.79 -19.16 -17.43
C GLN A 70 -24.12 -19.06 -15.94
N ARG A 71 -24.24 -17.83 -15.40
CA ARG A 71 -24.55 -17.54 -14.00
C ARG A 71 -23.50 -18.05 -13.00
N ARG A 72 -22.24 -18.22 -13.41
CA ARG A 72 -21.16 -18.54 -12.47
C ARG A 72 -20.55 -17.27 -11.90
N GLU A 73 -20.15 -17.36 -10.64
CA GLU A 73 -19.43 -16.29 -9.96
C GLU A 73 -18.03 -16.12 -10.56
N VAL A 74 -17.66 -14.87 -10.85
CA VAL A 74 -16.36 -14.48 -11.41
C VAL A 74 -15.74 -13.40 -10.54
N TRP A 75 -14.52 -13.63 -10.09
CA TRP A 75 -13.75 -12.71 -9.26
C TRP A 75 -12.67 -12.03 -10.08
N VAL A 76 -12.61 -10.70 -9.98
CA VAL A 76 -11.58 -9.89 -10.63
C VAL A 76 -10.70 -9.26 -9.58
N TYR A 77 -9.41 -9.45 -9.74
CA TYR A 77 -8.38 -8.81 -8.94
C TYR A 77 -7.63 -7.83 -9.83
N ASP A 78 -7.56 -6.57 -9.42
CA ASP A 78 -6.75 -5.56 -10.08
C ASP A 78 -5.51 -5.25 -9.24
N LYS A 79 -4.36 -5.12 -9.90
CA LYS A 79 -3.10 -4.75 -9.26
C LYS A 79 -2.91 -3.25 -9.38
N ILE A 80 -3.44 -2.50 -8.42
CA ILE A 80 -3.06 -1.09 -8.26
C ILE A 80 -1.76 -1.05 -7.46
N ALA A 81 -0.63 -0.99 -8.17
CA ALA A 81 0.66 -0.73 -7.53
C ALA A 81 1.10 0.69 -7.88
N THR A 82 0.89 1.62 -6.95
CA THR A 82 1.44 2.97 -7.03
C THR A 82 2.67 3.02 -6.13
N ASP A 83 3.85 2.73 -6.68
CA ASP A 83 5.14 2.80 -5.97
C ASP A 83 5.90 4.12 -6.29
N TYR A 84 5.20 5.20 -6.68
CA TYR A 84 5.83 6.50 -6.95
C TYR A 84 5.73 7.41 -5.73
N VAL A 85 6.88 7.70 -5.12
CA VAL A 85 7.00 8.67 -4.02
C VAL A 85 7.91 9.80 -4.49
N TYR A 86 7.34 11.00 -4.59
CA TYR A 86 8.07 12.23 -4.89
C TYR A 86 8.32 13.01 -3.59
N SER A 87 9.41 13.77 -3.54
CA SER A 87 9.80 14.67 -2.43
C SER A 87 9.90 16.11 -2.90
#